data_AF-A0A401H8R5-F1
#
_entry.id   AF-A0A401H8R5-F1
#
_cell.length_a   1.000
_cell.length_b   1.000
_cell.length_c   1.000
_cell.angle_alpha   90.00
_cell.angle_beta   90.00
_cell.angle_gamma   90.00
#
_symmetry.space_group_name_H-M   'P 1'
#
loop_
_entity.id
_entity.type
_entity.pdbx_description
1 polymer ?
#
loop_
_entity_poly.entity_id
_entity_poly.type
_entity_poly.pdbx_seq_one_letter_code
_entity_poly.pdbx_strand_id
1 'polypeptide(L)'
;MSESAARQRLRRGNGSRIHSLIQDTVSSWLSSRGFDVYPEERVGEDLVADVYAESPWATVIVEVETGFIDPRALDRPETYLLARVVAKASRYSRYADYFAVAIPSYLSLDVAALRRVLSGDPTPLGAGGVWEVLALVRRPRPGGLQDARVDAILRVNVTRRSVGVTPLRAGVLL
;
A
#
# COMPACT_ATOMS: atom_id res chain seq x y z
N MET A 1 -29.50 -0.11 1.40
CA MET A 1 -28.62 0.54 2.39
C MET A 1 -28.19 1.88 1.80
N SER A 2 -28.37 3.00 2.49
CA SER A 2 -28.20 4.32 1.88
C SER A 2 -26.73 4.73 1.81
N GLU A 3 -26.35 5.36 0.70
CA GLU A 3 -25.03 5.93 0.36
C GLU A 3 -24.45 6.84 1.48
N SER A 4 -25.32 7.36 2.34
CA SER A 4 -25.01 8.17 3.52
C SER A 4 -24.23 7.41 4.60
N ALA A 5 -24.55 6.14 4.87
CA ALA A 5 -23.89 5.36 5.91
C ALA A 5 -22.45 4.96 5.53
N ALA A 6 -22.20 4.71 4.24
CA ALA A 6 -20.86 4.43 3.71
C ALA A 6 -19.94 5.66 3.84
N ARG A 7 -20.46 6.86 3.54
CA ARG A 7 -19.72 8.12 3.66
C ARG A 7 -19.39 8.50 5.11
N GLN A 8 -20.23 8.10 6.07
CA GLN A 8 -20.04 8.47 7.48
C GLN A 8 -18.91 7.68 8.17
N ARG A 9 -18.57 6.48 7.67
CA ARG A 9 -17.45 5.68 8.19
C ARG A 9 -16.05 6.23 7.84
N LEU A 10 -15.91 7.01 6.76
CA LEU A 10 -14.64 7.58 6.29
C LEU A 10 -14.04 8.70 7.19
N ARG A 11 -14.69 9.06 8.31
CA ARG A 11 -14.33 10.27 9.10
C ARG A 11 -13.52 10.01 10.39
N ARG A 12 -13.00 8.80 10.63
CA ARG A 12 -12.34 8.46 11.92
C ARG A 12 -10.86 8.04 11.85
N GLY A 13 -10.15 8.32 10.76
CA GLY A 13 -8.71 8.04 10.66
C GLY A 13 -7.82 9.13 11.26
N ASN A 14 -6.90 8.76 12.16
CA ASN A 14 -5.83 9.58 12.74
C ASN A 14 -4.72 9.94 11.72
N GLY A 15 -5.08 10.07 10.44
CA GLY A 15 -4.19 10.18 9.29
C GLY A 15 -4.14 11.59 8.72
N SER A 16 -3.05 11.91 8.02
CA SER A 16 -2.95 13.13 7.20
C SER A 16 -4.15 13.25 6.26
N ARG A 17 -4.70 14.46 6.05
CA ARG A 17 -5.82 14.69 5.11
C ARG A 17 -5.61 14.08 3.73
N ILE A 18 -4.37 14.01 3.27
CA ILE A 18 -4.03 13.40 1.98
C ILE A 18 -4.22 11.88 1.98
N HIS A 19 -3.98 11.21 3.10
CA HIS A 19 -4.22 9.78 3.27
C HIS A 19 -5.70 9.47 3.00
N SER A 20 -6.59 10.18 3.70
CA SER A 20 -8.03 9.99 3.55
C SER A 20 -8.51 10.29 2.12
N LEU A 21 -7.97 11.31 1.46
CA LEU A 21 -8.31 11.62 0.05
C LEU A 21 -7.85 10.52 -0.91
N ILE A 22 -6.66 9.94 -0.69
CA ILE A 22 -6.17 8.81 -1.49
C ILE A 22 -7.04 7.58 -1.27
N GLN A 23 -7.30 7.24 0.00
CA GLN A 23 -8.16 6.12 0.39
C GLN A 23 -9.56 6.23 -0.23
N ASP A 24 -10.18 7.40 -0.16
CA ASP A 24 -11.51 7.67 -0.73
C ASP A 24 -11.51 7.56 -2.27
N THR A 25 -10.46 8.07 -2.93
CA THR A 25 -10.29 7.99 -4.39
C THR A 25 -10.11 6.54 -4.85
N VAL A 26 -9.26 5.77 -4.16
CA VAL A 26 -9.05 4.34 -4.45
C VAL A 26 -10.32 3.55 -4.20
N SER A 27 -11.01 3.81 -3.09
CA SER A 27 -12.26 3.11 -2.74
C SER A 27 -13.33 3.33 -3.81
N SER A 28 -13.51 4.58 -4.24
CA SER A 28 -14.44 4.92 -5.33
C SER A 28 -14.06 4.23 -6.64
N TRP A 29 -12.76 4.17 -6.95
CA TRP A 29 -12.23 3.56 -8.17
C TRP A 29 -12.37 2.03 -8.22
N LEU A 30 -12.21 1.35 -7.06
CA LEU A 30 -12.48 -0.09 -6.92
C LEU A 30 -13.98 -0.38 -6.98
N SER A 31 -14.80 0.42 -6.29
CA SER A 31 -16.25 0.27 -6.32
C SER A 31 -16.81 0.43 -7.74
N SER A 32 -16.30 1.38 -8.52
CA SER A 32 -16.69 1.54 -9.93
C SER A 32 -16.30 0.36 -10.82
N ARG A 33 -15.52 -0.62 -10.32
CA ARG A 33 -15.10 -1.85 -11.00
C ARG A 33 -15.85 -3.08 -10.51
N GLY A 34 -16.85 -2.90 -9.66
CA GLY A 34 -17.68 -3.99 -9.15
C GLY A 34 -17.08 -4.72 -7.95
N PHE A 35 -16.15 -4.09 -7.22
CA PHE A 35 -15.75 -4.56 -5.90
C PHE A 35 -16.65 -3.96 -4.82
N ASP A 36 -16.97 -4.77 -3.81
CA ASP A 36 -17.43 -4.29 -2.52
C ASP A 36 -16.21 -3.81 -1.72
N VAL A 37 -16.28 -2.60 -1.16
CA VAL A 37 -15.11 -1.90 -0.59
C VAL A 37 -15.30 -1.59 0.88
N TYR A 38 -14.27 -1.90 1.68
CA TYR A 38 -14.21 -1.82 3.12
C TYR A 38 -12.96 -1.04 3.53
N PRO A 39 -13.08 0.28 3.74
CA PRO A 39 -11.96 1.09 4.22
C PRO A 39 -11.69 0.81 5.70
N GLU A 40 -10.41 0.81 6.11
CA GLU A 40 -9.97 0.50 7.48
C GLU A 40 -10.46 -0.87 7.99
N GLU A 41 -10.44 -1.89 7.13
CA GLU A 41 -10.90 -3.25 7.44
C GLU A 41 -9.85 -4.05 8.22
N ARG A 42 -10.28 -4.85 9.20
CA ARG A 42 -9.37 -5.70 9.97
C ARG A 42 -8.99 -6.92 9.16
N VAL A 43 -7.69 -7.20 9.09
CA VAL A 43 -7.14 -8.39 8.39
C VAL A 43 -6.19 -9.15 9.32
N GLY A 44 -6.42 -10.44 9.49
CA GLY A 44 -5.71 -11.22 10.51
C GLY A 44 -6.00 -10.73 11.94
N GLU A 45 -5.05 -10.93 12.85
CA GLU A 45 -5.26 -10.65 14.28
C GLU A 45 -5.09 -9.15 14.64
N ASP A 46 -4.00 -8.52 14.16
CA ASP A 46 -3.56 -7.19 14.64
C ASP A 46 -3.36 -6.14 13.54
N LEU A 47 -3.87 -6.40 12.33
CA LEU A 47 -3.70 -5.49 11.20
C LEU A 47 -5.03 -4.90 10.76
N VAL A 48 -4.95 -3.63 10.36
CA VAL A 48 -6.03 -2.89 9.71
C VAL A 48 -5.49 -2.46 8.36
N ALA A 49 -6.15 -2.88 7.29
CA ALA A 49 -5.82 -2.53 5.92
C ALA A 49 -6.41 -1.16 5.58
N ASP A 50 -5.67 -0.31 4.88
CA ASP A 50 -6.17 1.03 4.53
C ASP A 50 -7.42 0.94 3.63
N VAL A 51 -7.40 0.04 2.65
CA VAL A 51 -8.57 -0.38 1.87
C VAL A 51 -8.52 -1.89 1.66
N TYR A 52 -9.57 -2.59 2.07
CA TYR A 52 -9.87 -3.96 1.65
C TYR A 52 -11.03 -3.92 0.64
N ALA A 53 -10.99 -4.75 -0.38
CA ALA A 53 -12.06 -4.87 -1.33
C ALA A 53 -12.21 -6.32 -1.79
N GLU A 54 -13.43 -6.74 -2.07
CA GLU A 54 -13.70 -8.10 -2.54
C GLU A 54 -14.72 -8.11 -3.67
N SER A 55 -14.64 -9.16 -4.48
CA SER A 55 -15.55 -9.48 -5.55
C SER A 55 -15.72 -11.01 -5.58
N PRO A 56 -16.64 -11.57 -6.38
CA PRO A 56 -16.74 -13.02 -6.56
C PRO A 56 -15.47 -13.69 -7.09
N TRP A 57 -14.52 -12.93 -7.64
CA TRP A 57 -13.35 -13.44 -8.35
C TRP A 57 -12.03 -13.28 -7.59
N ALA A 58 -11.95 -12.25 -6.75
CA ALA A 58 -10.71 -11.89 -6.08
C ALA A 58 -10.95 -10.90 -4.93
N THR A 59 -10.01 -10.93 -3.99
CA THR A 59 -9.82 -9.97 -2.91
C THR A 59 -8.61 -9.08 -3.18
N VAL A 60 -8.69 -7.83 -2.74
CA VAL A 60 -7.66 -6.80 -2.94
C VAL A 60 -7.42 -6.08 -1.62
N ILE A 61 -6.14 -5.98 -1.24
CA ILE A 61 -5.71 -5.03 -0.21
C ILE A 61 -4.92 -3.92 -0.90
N VAL A 62 -5.27 -2.68 -0.60
CA VAL A 62 -4.50 -1.50 -0.98
C VAL A 62 -4.02 -0.79 0.28
N GLU A 63 -2.70 -0.64 0.40
CA GLU A 63 -2.10 0.18 1.45
C GLU A 63 -1.67 1.55 0.89
N VAL A 64 -1.91 2.61 1.65
CA VAL A 64 -1.61 3.98 1.25
C VAL A 64 -0.23 4.42 1.75
N GLU A 65 0.52 5.04 0.85
CA GLU A 65 1.83 5.63 1.10
C GLU A 65 1.84 7.10 0.69
N THR A 66 1.82 8.00 1.69
CA THR A 66 1.67 9.45 1.47
C THR A 66 2.98 10.20 1.23
N GLY A 67 4.12 9.52 1.30
CA GLY A 67 5.45 10.13 1.21
C GLY A 67 5.97 10.73 2.51
N PHE A 68 5.37 10.40 3.67
CA PHE A 68 5.97 10.72 4.97
C PHE A 68 7.37 10.11 5.09
N ILE A 69 8.33 10.91 5.58
CA ILE A 69 9.73 10.53 5.82
C ILE A 69 10.04 10.77 7.30
N ASP A 70 10.59 9.76 7.99
CA ASP A 70 11.06 9.92 9.37
C ASP A 70 12.27 10.87 9.41
N PRO A 71 12.36 11.81 10.37
CA PRO A 71 13.50 12.72 10.48
C PRO A 71 14.88 12.05 10.49
N ARG A 72 14.97 10.79 10.95
CA ARG A 72 16.22 10.00 10.99
C ARG A 72 16.63 9.44 9.62
N ALA A 73 15.78 9.56 8.61
CA ALA A 73 16.01 9.06 7.25
C ALA A 73 15.95 10.15 6.18
N LEU A 74 16.10 11.43 6.57
CA LEU A 74 16.05 12.58 5.65
C LEU A 74 17.15 12.57 4.59
N ASP A 75 18.28 11.92 4.88
CA ASP A 75 19.41 11.74 3.96
C ASP A 75 19.17 10.61 2.94
N ARG A 76 18.12 9.79 3.11
CA ARG A 76 17.81 8.62 2.28
C ARG A 76 16.30 8.39 2.05
N PRO A 77 15.55 9.40 1.59
CA PRO A 77 14.09 9.36 1.55
C PRO A 77 13.53 8.26 0.62
N GLU A 78 14.16 7.99 -0.51
CA GLU A 78 13.76 6.94 -1.45
C GLU A 78 13.90 5.55 -0.84
N THR A 79 15.00 5.33 -0.11
CA THR A 79 15.28 4.07 0.59
C THR A 79 14.26 3.85 1.70
N TYR A 80 13.90 4.91 2.42
CA TYR A 80 12.88 4.85 3.46
C TYR A 80 11.50 4.52 2.89
N LEU A 81 11.08 5.17 1.80
CA LEU A 81 9.82 4.85 1.12
C LEU A 81 9.79 3.40 0.65
N LEU A 82 10.87 2.93 0.02
CA LEU A 82 11.02 1.55 -0.42
C LEU A 82 10.86 0.56 0.74
N ALA A 83 11.53 0.82 1.88
CA ALA A 83 11.42 -0.02 3.07
C ALA A 83 9.98 -0.05 3.63
N ARG A 84 9.24 1.07 3.61
CA ARG A 84 7.84 1.11 4.04
C ARG A 84 6.93 0.26 3.16
N VAL A 85 7.10 0.35 1.84
CA VAL A 85 6.38 -0.48 0.87
C VAL A 85 6.62 -1.97 1.15
N VAL A 86 7.90 -2.35 1.30
CA VAL A 86 8.29 -3.74 1.60
C VAL A 86 7.74 -4.21 2.95
N ALA A 87 7.81 -3.36 3.99
CA ALA A 87 7.26 -3.68 5.30
C ALA A 87 5.74 -3.87 5.28
N LYS A 88 5.01 -3.08 4.49
CA LYS A 88 3.56 -3.28 4.27
C LYS A 88 3.32 -4.58 3.49
N ALA A 89 3.99 -4.79 2.36
CA ALA A 89 3.86 -6.00 1.56
C ALA A 89 4.06 -7.28 2.41
N SER A 90 5.12 -7.33 3.22
CA SER A 90 5.43 -8.48 4.09
C SER A 90 4.37 -8.78 5.16
N ARG A 91 3.57 -7.79 5.56
CA ARG A 91 2.56 -7.93 6.62
C ARG A 91 1.18 -8.22 6.06
N TYR A 92 0.82 -7.56 4.96
CA TYR A 92 -0.55 -7.48 4.46
C TYR A 92 -0.80 -8.37 3.26
N SER A 93 0.18 -8.55 2.37
CA SER A 93 -0.09 -9.18 1.06
C SER A 93 -0.68 -10.58 1.19
N ARG A 94 -0.29 -11.37 2.19
CA ARG A 94 -0.83 -12.72 2.44
C ARG A 94 -2.33 -12.82 2.72
N TYR A 95 -3.04 -11.71 2.93
CA TYR A 95 -4.47 -11.69 3.29
C TYR A 95 -5.40 -11.32 2.13
N ALA A 96 -4.88 -11.17 0.93
CA ALA A 96 -5.69 -10.94 -0.26
C ALA A 96 -5.13 -11.75 -1.43
N ASP A 97 -5.82 -11.77 -2.56
CA ASP A 97 -5.30 -12.30 -3.83
C ASP A 97 -4.33 -11.28 -4.44
N TYR A 98 -4.73 -10.00 -4.45
CA TYR A 98 -3.90 -8.89 -4.91
C TYR A 98 -3.53 -7.92 -3.78
N PHE A 99 -2.26 -7.56 -3.72
CA PHE A 99 -1.75 -6.50 -2.86
C PHE A 99 -1.22 -5.34 -3.69
N ALA A 100 -1.79 -4.16 -3.50
CA ALA A 100 -1.34 -2.96 -4.17
C ALA A 100 -0.91 -1.88 -3.16
N VAL A 101 -0.05 -0.96 -3.63
CA VAL A 101 0.29 0.23 -2.88
C VAL A 101 -0.19 1.47 -3.61
N ALA A 102 -1.00 2.28 -2.94
CA ALA A 102 -1.45 3.57 -3.45
C ALA A 102 -0.49 4.68 -3.02
N ILE A 103 0.05 5.41 -4.00
CA ILE A 103 0.91 6.57 -3.79
C ILE A 103 0.30 7.81 -4.46
N PRO A 104 0.50 9.03 -3.93
CA PRO A 104 0.17 10.25 -4.65
C PRO A 104 0.86 10.26 -6.03
N SER A 105 0.20 10.79 -7.04
CA SER A 105 0.71 10.77 -8.43
C SER A 105 2.03 11.53 -8.61
N TYR A 106 2.37 12.43 -7.68
CA TYR A 106 3.64 13.17 -7.68
C TYR A 106 4.77 12.44 -6.93
N LEU A 107 4.47 11.37 -6.18
CA LEU A 107 5.48 10.59 -5.47
C LEU A 107 6.13 9.59 -6.44
N SER A 108 7.46 9.53 -6.43
CA SER A 108 8.21 8.53 -7.18
C SER A 108 8.59 7.37 -6.27
N LEU A 109 8.47 6.15 -6.80
CA LEU A 109 8.91 4.91 -6.18
C LEU A 109 9.77 4.18 -7.21
N ASP A 110 10.98 3.80 -6.82
CA ASP A 110 11.85 3.00 -7.67
C ASP A 110 11.33 1.55 -7.73
N VAL A 111 10.60 1.27 -8.82
CA VAL A 111 10.02 -0.04 -9.10
C VAL A 111 11.09 -1.10 -9.37
N ALA A 112 12.23 -0.72 -9.94
CA ALA A 112 13.31 -1.67 -10.21
C ALA A 112 13.98 -2.10 -8.89
N ALA A 113 14.25 -1.15 -8.00
CA ALA A 113 14.70 -1.43 -6.65
C ALA A 113 13.70 -2.29 -5.86
N LEU A 114 12.41 -1.96 -5.92
CA LEU A 114 11.35 -2.77 -5.29
C LEU A 114 11.36 -4.22 -5.78
N ARG A 115 11.44 -4.44 -7.09
CA ARG A 115 11.51 -5.79 -7.65
C ARG A 115 12.70 -6.58 -7.12
N ARG A 116 13.89 -5.95 -7.05
CA ARG A 116 15.09 -6.58 -6.50
C ARG A 116 14.91 -6.99 -5.04
N VAL A 117 14.36 -6.10 -4.22
CA VAL A 117 14.11 -6.41 -2.80
C VAL A 117 13.10 -7.54 -2.64
N LEU A 118 12.00 -7.51 -3.39
CA LEU A 118 10.99 -8.58 -3.35
C LEU A 118 11.50 -9.91 -3.94
N SER A 119 12.51 -9.89 -4.82
CA SER A 119 13.21 -11.11 -5.29
C SER A 119 14.31 -11.58 -4.34
N GLY A 120 14.47 -10.96 -3.16
CA GLY A 120 15.42 -11.38 -2.14
C GLY A 120 16.79 -10.69 -2.19
N ASP A 121 16.99 -9.68 -3.05
CA ASP A 121 18.20 -8.86 -3.06
C ASP A 121 18.00 -7.59 -2.23
N PRO A 122 18.56 -7.53 -1.00
CA PRO A 122 18.37 -6.41 -0.10
C PRO A 122 19.22 -5.18 -0.45
N THR A 123 20.14 -5.27 -1.42
CA THR A 123 21.09 -4.19 -1.74
C THR A 123 20.45 -2.82 -1.94
N PRO A 124 19.27 -2.69 -2.59
CA PRO A 124 18.62 -1.38 -2.74
C PRO A 124 18.16 -0.73 -1.43
N LEU A 125 18.13 -1.47 -0.32
CA LEU A 125 17.86 -0.91 1.02
C LEU A 125 19.12 -0.33 1.69
N GLY A 126 20.27 -0.38 1.02
CA GLY A 126 21.53 0.22 1.48
C GLY A 126 22.39 -0.65 2.39
N ALA A 127 23.62 -0.18 2.65
CA ALA A 127 24.66 -0.92 3.37
C ALA A 127 24.36 -1.15 4.87
N GLY A 128 23.52 -0.31 5.48
CA GLY A 128 22.98 -0.52 6.84
C GLY A 128 22.09 -1.76 6.99
N GLY A 129 21.80 -2.41 5.87
CA GLY A 129 20.99 -3.61 5.79
C GLY A 129 19.50 -3.31 5.94
N VAL A 130 18.71 -4.29 5.51
CA VAL A 130 17.25 -4.34 5.64
C VAL A 130 16.79 -3.91 7.04
N TRP A 131 17.55 -4.26 8.08
CA TRP A 131 17.17 -4.05 9.47
C TRP A 131 17.29 -2.63 10.00
N GLU A 132 18.20 -1.80 9.50
CA GLU A 132 18.34 -0.40 9.98
C GLU A 132 17.13 0.43 9.52
N VAL A 133 16.85 0.40 8.21
CA VAL A 133 15.71 1.14 7.66
C VAL A 133 14.39 0.52 8.10
N LEU A 134 14.31 -0.81 8.23
CA LEU A 134 13.11 -1.45 8.76
C LEU A 134 12.91 -1.25 10.28
N ALA A 135 13.94 -0.90 11.04
CA ALA A 135 13.77 -0.53 12.45
C ALA A 135 13.07 0.84 12.60
N LEU A 136 13.15 1.70 11.57
CA LEU A 136 12.45 2.98 11.52
C LEU A 136 10.97 2.81 11.11
N VAL A 137 10.62 1.68 10.50
CA VAL A 137 9.24 1.37 10.08
C VAL A 137 8.68 0.25 10.96
N ARG A 138 7.38 -0.04 10.84
CA ARG A 138 6.79 -1.18 11.55
C ARG A 138 7.40 -2.47 10.98
N ARG A 139 8.22 -3.16 11.80
CA ARG A 139 9.03 -4.31 11.37
C ARG A 139 8.21 -5.36 10.61
N PRO A 140 8.76 -5.97 9.55
CA PRO A 140 8.14 -7.12 8.89
C PRO A 140 8.02 -8.27 9.89
N ARG A 141 7.10 -9.19 9.63
CA ARG A 141 7.06 -10.43 10.39
C ARG A 141 8.31 -11.27 10.07
N PRO A 142 8.87 -12.00 11.04
CA PRO A 142 9.89 -13.01 10.77
C PRO A 142 9.43 -13.97 9.65
N GLY A 143 10.28 -14.23 8.66
CA GLY A 143 9.94 -15.04 7.48
C GLY A 143 9.06 -14.34 6.42
N GLY A 144 8.31 -13.30 6.79
CA GLY A 144 7.31 -12.66 5.93
C GLY A 144 7.85 -11.87 4.73
N LEU A 145 9.17 -11.69 4.62
CA LEU A 145 9.78 -11.05 3.44
C LEU A 145 9.81 -12.00 2.23
N GLN A 146 9.96 -13.31 2.45
CA GLN A 146 10.02 -14.31 1.37
C GLN A 146 8.67 -14.44 0.65
N ASP A 147 7.58 -14.24 1.38
CA ASP A 147 6.21 -14.29 0.85
C ASP A 147 5.67 -12.89 0.48
N ALA A 148 6.47 -11.83 0.69
CA ALA A 148 6.04 -10.48 0.42
C ALA A 148 5.86 -10.27 -1.08
N ARG A 149 4.71 -9.73 -1.47
CA ARG A 149 4.46 -9.36 -2.86
C ARG A 149 3.80 -7.99 -2.97
N VAL A 150 4.08 -7.34 -4.09
CA VAL A 150 3.36 -6.15 -4.57
C VAL A 150 2.93 -6.44 -5.98
N ASP A 151 1.63 -6.52 -6.19
CA ASP A 151 1.01 -6.86 -7.47
C ASP A 151 0.85 -5.61 -8.36
N ALA A 152 0.56 -4.45 -7.76
CA ALA A 152 0.48 -3.18 -8.49
C ALA A 152 0.84 -1.95 -7.64
N ILE A 153 1.27 -0.89 -8.33
CA ILE A 153 1.34 0.46 -7.76
C ILE A 153 0.18 1.28 -8.33
N LEU A 154 -0.63 1.86 -7.45
CA LEU A 154 -1.74 2.74 -7.79
C LEU A 154 -1.27 4.19 -7.64
N ARG A 155 -1.12 4.91 -8.75
CA ARG A 155 -0.77 6.33 -8.76
C ARG A 155 -2.04 7.16 -8.70
N VAL A 156 -2.26 7.81 -7.57
CA VAL A 156 -3.52 8.48 -7.25
C VAL A 156 -3.38 9.99 -7.42
N ASN A 157 -4.13 10.55 -8.37
CA ASN A 157 -4.27 11.99 -8.53
C ASN A 157 -5.50 12.45 -7.75
N VAL A 158 -5.27 12.99 -6.54
CA VAL A 158 -6.35 13.43 -5.65
C VAL A 158 -7.15 14.63 -6.20
N THR A 159 -6.53 15.48 -7.04
CA THR A 159 -7.21 16.64 -7.65
C THR A 159 -8.19 16.19 -8.73
N ARG A 160 -7.78 15.25 -9.58
CA ARG A 160 -8.61 14.72 -10.68
C ARG A 160 -9.46 13.51 -10.26
N ARG A 161 -9.30 13.03 -9.02
CA ARG A 161 -9.90 11.80 -8.49
C ARG A 161 -9.70 10.61 -9.43
N SER A 162 -8.47 10.42 -9.91
CA SER A 162 -8.13 9.34 -10.83
C SER A 162 -7.03 8.45 -10.28
N VAL A 163 -7.05 7.18 -10.71
CA VAL A 163 -6.07 6.17 -10.33
C VAL A 163 -5.45 5.60 -11.61
N GLY A 164 -4.13 5.75 -11.76
CA GLY A 164 -3.34 5.05 -12.75
C GLY A 164 -2.76 3.77 -12.16
N VAL A 165 -2.81 2.67 -12.89
CA VAL A 165 -2.32 1.36 -12.43
C VAL A 165 -0.98 1.05 -13.09
N THR A 166 0.04 0.73 -12.30
CA THR A 166 1.30 0.16 -12.79
C THR A 166 1.40 -1.29 -12.30
N PRO A 167 1.10 -2.30 -13.14
CA PRO A 167 1.19 -3.69 -12.73
C PRO A 167 2.66 -4.09 -12.55
N LEU A 168 2.94 -4.80 -11.46
CA LEU A 168 4.27 -5.35 -11.17
C LEU A 168 4.38 -6.84 -11.47
N ARG A 169 3.24 -7.55 -11.50
CA ARG A 169 3.10 -8.94 -11.93
C ARG A 169 2.19 -9.05 -13.14
N ALA A 170 2.41 -10.08 -13.96
CA ALA A 170 1.55 -10.38 -15.09
C ALA A 170 0.16 -10.87 -14.61
N GLY A 171 -0.89 -10.56 -15.36
CA GLY A 171 -2.24 -11.03 -15.07
C GLY A 171 -2.97 -10.30 -13.95
N VAL A 172 -2.45 -9.17 -13.45
CA VAL A 172 -3.14 -8.35 -12.46
C VAL A 172 -4.32 -7.63 -13.11
N LEU A 173 -5.54 -7.98 -12.68
CA LEU A 173 -6.80 -7.42 -13.15
C LEU A 173 -7.38 -6.50 -12.06
N LEU A 174 -6.81 -5.29 -11.96
CA LEU A 174 -7.27 -4.20 -11.10
C LEU A 174 -7.76 -3.03 -11.97
#